data_AF-A0A6I7YIC6-F1
#
_entry.id   AF-A0A6I7YIC6-F1
#
_cell.length_a   1.000
_cell.length_b   1.000
_cell.length_c   1.000
_cell.angle_alpha   90.00
_cell.angle_beta   90.00
_cell.angle_gamma   90.00
#
_symmetry.space_group_name_H-M   'P 1'
#
loop_
_entity.id
_entity.type
_entity.pdbx_description
1 polymer ?
#
loop_
_entity_poly.entity_id
_entity_poly.type
_entity_poly.pdbx_seq_one_letter_code
_entity_poly.pdbx_strand_id
1 'polypeptide(L)'
;MTAAPNTTRPPRRLEDVPGWFPVLDQMLFEWFLDRQESAGTRGDLLEVGVYMGKSAIFLGNHLGEGERYTVCDLFEGDAPDGANRAESTKSYSRLTRKAFEENYLAFHDELPRVLPGPSSLVPAEVAPRSCRFVHIDASHLYEHVHGDIGAARDALLPGGVVVLDDFRSEHTPGVSIAAWEAVLNRGLRPVCLSTQKLYGTWDDPEEVQEALLASVRERDDCHLSVQYAAGHRIVRLKSKNMQAPPFPPSRHAGEDLGAADTEESAGRPSGAASAHSRPGPRRTRTRRIAADLLPPVLTRALRNARTARRAAAR
;
A
#
# COMPACT_ATOMS: atom_id res chain seq x y z
N MET A 1 -2.08 -7.75 -11.23
CA MET A 1 -0.67 -7.68 -10.78
C MET A 1 0.09 -6.77 -11.73
N THR A 2 0.23 -5.51 -11.38
CA THR A 2 1.17 -4.57 -12.01
C THR A 2 2.41 -4.54 -11.14
N ALA A 3 3.53 -5.03 -11.65
CA ALA A 3 4.82 -4.92 -10.97
C ALA A 3 5.19 -3.43 -10.83
N ALA A 4 5.65 -3.02 -9.66
CA ALA A 4 6.11 -1.64 -9.43
C ALA A 4 7.37 -1.36 -10.28
N PRO A 5 7.46 -0.20 -10.95
CA PRO A 5 8.63 0.18 -11.73
C PRO A 5 9.87 0.39 -10.84
N ASN A 6 11.04 0.01 -11.34
CA ASN A 6 12.33 0.35 -10.75
C ASN A 6 12.50 1.87 -10.75
N THR A 7 12.81 2.47 -9.61
CA THR A 7 13.31 3.85 -9.56
C THR A 7 14.80 3.82 -9.20
N THR A 8 15.65 3.90 -10.21
CA THR A 8 17.10 4.21 -10.03
C THR A 8 17.34 5.69 -9.73
N ARG A 9 16.25 6.48 -9.61
CA ARG A 9 16.28 7.92 -9.36
C ARG A 9 15.51 8.23 -8.07
N PRO A 10 15.96 9.22 -7.27
CA PRO A 10 15.22 9.66 -6.10
C PRO A 10 13.77 10.06 -6.45
N PRO A 11 12.80 9.76 -5.58
CA PRO A 11 11.40 10.14 -5.81
C PRO A 11 11.26 11.65 -5.80
N ARG A 12 10.51 12.23 -6.75
CA ARG A 12 10.26 13.67 -6.82
C ARG A 12 8.96 14.05 -6.12
N ARG A 13 7.97 13.15 -6.20
CA ARG A 13 6.64 13.23 -5.59
C ARG A 13 6.33 11.93 -4.86
N LEU A 14 5.40 11.97 -3.91
CA LEU A 14 4.99 10.77 -3.17
C LEU A 14 4.49 9.64 -4.09
N GLU A 15 3.88 10.00 -5.22
CA GLU A 15 3.42 9.03 -6.24
C GLU A 15 4.56 8.21 -6.84
N ASP A 16 5.79 8.75 -6.90
CA ASP A 16 6.98 8.08 -7.42
C ASP A 16 7.50 6.99 -6.48
N VAL A 17 7.19 7.07 -5.18
CA VAL A 17 7.62 6.07 -4.19
C VAL A 17 6.83 4.78 -4.41
N PRO A 18 7.48 3.62 -4.64
CA PRO A 18 6.80 2.34 -4.76
C PRO A 18 6.01 1.98 -3.49
N GLY A 19 4.80 1.46 -3.64
CA GLY A 19 3.97 1.04 -2.51
C GLY A 19 2.47 1.19 -2.77
N TRP A 20 1.66 0.52 -1.94
CA TRP A 20 0.20 0.49 -2.06
C TRP A 20 -0.45 1.41 -1.04
N PHE A 21 -0.52 2.69 -1.37
CA PHE A 21 -1.19 3.69 -0.53
C PHE A 21 -2.24 4.46 -1.34
N PRO A 22 -3.45 3.91 -1.49
CA PRO A 22 -4.51 4.50 -2.31
C PRO A 22 -4.93 5.89 -1.83
N VAL A 23 -5.44 6.71 -2.75
CA VAL A 23 -5.83 8.11 -2.47
C VAL A 23 -6.90 8.25 -1.36
N LEU A 24 -7.78 7.26 -1.21
CA LEU A 24 -8.76 7.24 -0.12
C LEU A 24 -8.07 7.07 1.23
N ASP A 25 -7.06 6.22 1.30
CA ASP A 25 -6.33 5.95 2.54
C ASP A 25 -5.39 7.11 2.89
N GLN A 26 -4.82 7.81 1.90
CA GLN A 26 -4.12 9.07 2.12
C GLN A 26 -5.04 10.12 2.79
N MET A 27 -6.24 10.33 2.24
CA MET A 27 -7.23 11.24 2.83
C MET A 27 -7.65 10.80 4.23
N LEU A 28 -7.85 9.49 4.46
CA LEU A 28 -8.24 8.99 5.77
C LEU A 28 -7.12 9.17 6.80
N PHE A 29 -5.87 8.89 6.45
CA PHE A 29 -4.73 9.13 7.34
C PHE A 29 -4.66 10.60 7.72
N GLU A 30 -4.69 11.51 6.74
CA GLU A 30 -4.72 12.96 6.96
C GLU A 30 -5.88 13.35 7.88
N TRP A 31 -7.11 12.90 7.58
CA TRP A 31 -8.29 13.24 8.37
C TRP A 31 -8.18 12.79 9.84
N PHE A 32 -7.69 11.57 10.09
CA PHE A 32 -7.52 11.07 11.46
C PHE A 32 -6.42 11.83 12.21
N LEU A 33 -5.28 12.08 11.55
CA LEU A 33 -4.13 12.74 12.15
C LEU A 33 -4.41 14.23 12.41
N ASP A 34 -4.99 14.95 11.44
CA ASP A 34 -5.43 16.34 11.57
C ASP A 34 -6.44 16.51 12.69
N ARG A 35 -7.39 15.57 12.82
CA ARG A 35 -8.37 15.59 13.91
C ARG A 35 -7.69 15.45 15.27
N GLN A 36 -6.75 14.51 15.41
CA GLN A 36 -5.99 14.33 16.64
C GLN A 36 -5.19 15.59 16.98
N GLU A 37 -4.51 16.17 16.00
CA GLU A 37 -3.69 17.39 16.15
C GLU A 37 -4.54 18.61 16.54
N SER A 38 -5.68 18.81 15.85
CA SER A 38 -6.62 19.90 16.13
C SER A 38 -7.25 19.78 17.52
N ALA A 39 -7.41 18.55 18.04
CA ALA A 39 -7.87 18.29 19.40
C ALA A 39 -6.74 18.40 20.44
N GLY A 40 -5.50 18.70 20.03
CA GLY A 40 -4.34 18.76 20.92
C GLY A 40 -3.89 17.40 21.43
N THR A 41 -4.31 16.31 20.80
CA THR A 41 -3.84 14.96 21.14
C THR A 41 -2.37 14.85 20.76
N ARG A 42 -1.56 14.36 21.69
CA ARG A 42 -0.13 14.11 21.50
C ARG A 42 0.18 12.65 21.73
N GLY A 43 1.11 12.11 20.97
CA GLY A 43 1.55 10.72 21.10
C GLY A 43 2.42 10.29 19.93
N ASP A 44 3.18 9.23 20.17
CA ASP A 44 4.07 8.64 19.19
C ASP A 44 3.29 8.08 17.98
N LEU A 45 4.00 7.90 16.88
CA LEU A 45 3.54 7.21 15.69
C LEU A 45 4.25 5.86 15.58
N LEU A 46 3.54 4.84 15.11
CA LEU A 46 4.11 3.52 14.86
C LEU A 46 3.61 2.97 13.52
N GLU A 47 4.53 2.43 12.74
CA GLU A 47 4.20 1.66 11.54
C GLU A 47 4.95 0.33 11.53
N VAL A 48 4.23 -0.76 11.27
CA VAL A 48 4.74 -2.12 11.19
C VAL A 48 4.51 -2.63 9.78
N GLY A 49 5.59 -2.81 9.02
CA GLY A 49 5.59 -2.99 7.57
C GLY A 49 5.62 -1.64 6.87
N VAL A 50 6.78 -1.24 6.34
CA VAL A 50 6.95 0.06 5.65
C VAL A 50 7.29 -0.07 4.18
N TYR A 51 7.81 -1.24 3.77
CA TYR A 51 8.28 -1.46 2.40
C TYR A 51 9.22 -0.31 1.96
N MET A 52 8.95 0.34 0.83
CA MET A 52 9.75 1.45 0.30
C MET A 52 9.38 2.82 0.90
N GLY A 53 8.51 2.85 1.92
CA GLY A 53 8.27 4.02 2.77
C GLY A 53 7.14 4.94 2.33
N LYS A 54 6.26 4.55 1.40
CA LYS A 54 5.22 5.47 0.88
C LYS A 54 4.26 5.99 1.94
N SER A 55 3.65 5.09 2.73
CA SER A 55 2.81 5.46 3.89
C SER A 55 3.65 6.09 5.00
N ALA A 56 4.88 5.61 5.20
CA ALA A 56 5.76 6.14 6.23
C ALA A 56 6.13 7.61 6.00
N ILE A 57 6.48 7.97 4.77
CA ILE A 57 6.73 9.35 4.36
C ILE A 57 5.51 10.22 4.65
N PHE A 58 4.31 9.69 4.39
CA PHE A 58 3.07 10.43 4.66
C PHE A 58 2.84 10.65 6.16
N LEU A 59 2.96 9.59 6.97
CA LEU A 59 2.85 9.63 8.42
C LEU A 59 3.86 10.59 9.05
N GLY A 60 5.09 10.62 8.53
CA GLY A 60 6.16 11.51 9.00
C GLY A 60 5.79 12.99 8.97
N ASN A 61 4.90 13.41 8.05
CA ASN A 61 4.46 14.81 7.95
C ASN A 61 3.53 15.24 9.11
N HIS A 62 3.04 14.27 9.89
CA HIS A 62 2.22 14.46 11.08
C HIS A 62 3.01 14.24 12.38
N LEU A 63 4.33 14.08 12.30
CA LEU A 63 5.15 13.96 13.50
C LEU A 63 5.21 15.30 14.25
N GLY A 64 4.60 15.37 15.43
CA GLY A 64 4.58 16.57 16.26
C GLY A 64 5.89 16.77 17.04
N GLU A 65 6.11 18.01 17.49
CA GLU A 65 7.25 18.33 18.37
C GLU A 65 7.19 17.50 19.66
N GLY A 66 8.28 16.81 19.98
CA GLY A 66 8.42 15.96 21.16
C GLY A 66 7.79 14.57 21.03
N GLU A 67 7.14 14.25 19.92
CA GLU A 67 6.66 12.90 19.60
C GLU A 67 7.79 12.06 18.99
N ARG A 68 7.69 10.73 19.06
CA ARG A 68 8.58 9.81 18.34
C ARG A 68 7.83 9.09 17.24
N TYR A 69 8.50 8.86 16.12
CA TYR A 69 8.02 7.96 15.09
C TYR A 69 8.91 6.72 15.04
N THR A 70 8.31 5.54 15.19
CA THR A 70 8.98 4.24 15.06
C THR A 70 8.44 3.48 13.87
N VAL A 71 9.34 2.91 13.07
CA VAL A 71 9.00 2.00 11.96
C VAL A 71 9.64 0.64 12.19
N CYS A 72 8.93 -0.44 11.86
CA CYS A 72 9.44 -1.80 11.98
C CYS A 72 9.21 -2.59 10.70
N ASP A 73 10.26 -3.20 10.16
CA ASP A 73 10.18 -4.04 8.96
C ASP A 73 11.34 -5.05 8.96
N LEU A 74 11.15 -6.19 8.28
CA LEU A 74 12.19 -7.19 8.09
C LEU A 74 13.32 -6.66 7.19
N PHE A 75 12.99 -5.82 6.20
CA PHE A 75 13.93 -5.39 5.16
C PHE A 75 14.66 -6.59 4.50
N GLU A 76 15.98 -6.54 4.38
CA GLU A 76 16.84 -7.65 3.95
C GLU A 76 17.06 -8.74 5.03
N GLY A 77 16.42 -8.61 6.19
CA GLY A 77 16.54 -9.53 7.33
C GLY A 77 15.81 -10.86 7.14
N ASP A 78 16.15 -11.82 8.00
CA ASP A 78 15.52 -13.14 8.01
C ASP A 78 14.09 -13.07 8.53
N ALA A 79 13.13 -13.50 7.70
CA ALA A 79 11.77 -13.73 8.16
C ALA A 79 11.75 -14.84 9.24
N PRO A 80 10.90 -14.68 10.27
CA PRO A 80 10.91 -15.51 11.48
C PRO A 80 10.55 -16.98 11.23
N ASP A 81 9.85 -17.28 10.13
CA ASP A 81 9.50 -18.64 9.74
C ASP A 81 9.52 -18.82 8.21
N GLY A 82 9.39 -20.08 7.77
CA GLY A 82 9.46 -20.44 6.36
C GLY A 82 8.29 -19.92 5.50
N ALA A 83 7.11 -19.73 6.09
CA ALA A 83 5.94 -19.22 5.37
C ALA A 83 6.07 -17.72 5.14
N ASN A 84 6.45 -16.96 6.17
CA ASN A 84 6.72 -15.53 6.06
C ASN A 84 7.90 -15.27 5.10
N ARG A 85 8.95 -16.11 5.13
CA ARG A 85 10.06 -16.03 4.16
C ARG A 85 9.61 -16.21 2.73
N ALA A 86 8.72 -17.17 2.47
CA ALA A 86 8.20 -17.42 1.13
C ALA A 86 7.36 -16.25 0.63
N GLU A 87 6.60 -15.62 1.52
CA GLU A 87 5.86 -14.39 1.26
C GLU A 87 6.80 -13.22 0.94
N SER A 88 7.78 -12.92 1.81
CA SER A 88 8.73 -11.84 1.61
C SER A 88 9.55 -11.99 0.32
N THR A 89 9.99 -13.20 0.00
CA THR A 89 10.73 -13.48 -1.23
C THR A 89 9.89 -13.19 -2.47
N LYS A 90 8.59 -13.49 -2.43
CA LYS A 90 7.67 -13.32 -3.55
C LYS A 90 7.27 -11.86 -3.75
N SER A 91 6.96 -11.16 -2.66
CA SER A 91 6.34 -9.83 -2.69
C SER A 91 7.35 -8.69 -2.53
N TYR A 92 8.47 -8.92 -1.85
CA TYR A 92 9.37 -7.87 -1.37
C TYR A 92 10.85 -8.09 -1.72
N SER A 93 11.17 -8.91 -2.73
CA SER A 93 12.56 -9.26 -3.14
C SER A 93 13.54 -8.09 -3.41
N ARG A 94 13.05 -6.85 -3.53
CA ARG A 94 13.86 -5.64 -3.76
C ARG A 94 13.91 -4.70 -2.56
N LEU A 95 13.17 -5.00 -1.49
CA LEU A 95 13.13 -4.21 -0.29
C LEU A 95 14.51 -4.25 0.38
N THR A 96 15.09 -3.08 0.63
CA THR A 96 16.24 -2.92 1.50
C THR A 96 15.98 -1.76 2.44
N ARG A 97 16.58 -1.82 3.63
CA ARG A 97 16.55 -0.72 4.59
C ARG A 97 17.05 0.58 3.96
N LYS A 98 18.13 0.48 3.18
CA LYS A 98 18.72 1.62 2.46
C LYS A 98 17.73 2.29 1.50
N ALA A 99 16.98 1.51 0.72
CA ALA A 99 16.01 2.06 -0.23
C ALA A 99 14.86 2.79 0.49
N PHE A 100 14.38 2.24 1.61
CA PHE A 100 13.43 2.93 2.49
C PHE A 100 14.01 4.25 3.01
N GLU A 101 15.21 4.23 3.59
CA GLU A 101 15.84 5.41 4.19
C GLU A 101 16.09 6.51 3.15
N GLU A 102 16.56 6.16 1.95
CA GLU A 102 16.76 7.10 0.84
C GLU A 102 15.45 7.73 0.38
N ASN A 103 14.38 6.94 0.24
CA ASN A 103 13.06 7.48 -0.11
C ASN A 103 12.52 8.38 1.00
N TYR A 104 12.66 7.99 2.27
CA TYR A 104 12.17 8.78 3.40
C TYR A 104 12.89 10.13 3.48
N LEU A 105 14.23 10.11 3.40
CA LEU A 105 15.06 11.32 3.45
C LEU A 105 14.87 12.24 2.25
N ALA A 106 14.32 11.76 1.13
CA ALA A 106 13.93 12.63 0.03
C ALA A 106 12.83 13.64 0.43
N PHE A 107 12.03 13.35 1.45
CA PHE A 107 10.92 14.21 1.92
C PHE A 107 11.13 14.80 3.31
N HIS A 108 11.91 14.12 4.16
CA HIS A 108 12.13 14.51 5.56
C HIS A 108 13.62 14.70 5.86
N ASP A 109 13.96 15.51 6.85
CA ASP A 109 15.36 15.79 7.21
C ASP A 109 15.99 14.74 8.12
N GLU A 110 15.18 14.03 8.91
CA GLU A 110 15.63 13.02 9.85
C GLU A 110 14.84 11.73 9.66
N LEU A 111 15.50 10.58 9.86
CA LEU A 111 14.84 9.28 9.81
C LEU A 111 13.97 9.06 11.06
N PRO A 112 12.86 8.32 10.93
CA PRO A 112 12.20 7.76 12.11
C PRO A 112 13.13 6.75 12.78
N ARG A 113 12.77 6.34 13.99
CA ARG A 113 13.46 5.21 14.63
C ARG A 113 13.16 3.93 13.87
N VAL A 114 14.17 3.38 13.19
CA VAL A 114 14.06 2.16 12.40
C VAL A 114 14.37 0.93 13.26
N LEU A 115 13.41 0.00 13.36
CA LEU A 115 13.55 -1.32 13.98
C LEU A 115 13.66 -2.40 12.89
N PRO A 116 14.88 -2.78 12.47
CA PRO A 116 15.05 -3.85 11.49
C PRO A 116 14.82 -5.22 12.15
N GLY A 117 13.76 -5.93 11.75
CA GLY A 117 13.46 -7.26 12.26
C GLY A 117 11.98 -7.59 12.29
N PRO A 118 11.61 -8.75 12.89
CA PRO A 118 10.22 -9.15 13.01
C PRO A 118 9.46 -8.20 13.93
N SER A 119 8.17 -8.02 13.65
CA SER A 119 7.27 -7.18 14.45
C SER A 119 7.15 -7.60 15.92
N SER A 120 7.55 -8.83 16.25
CA SER A 120 7.68 -9.30 17.65
C SER A 120 8.66 -8.50 18.50
N LEU A 121 9.50 -7.65 17.89
CA LEU A 121 10.36 -6.70 18.61
C LEU A 121 9.57 -5.51 19.18
N VAL A 122 8.46 -5.13 18.54
CA VAL A 122 7.71 -3.91 18.86
C VAL A 122 7.34 -3.79 20.35
N PRO A 123 6.81 -4.83 21.04
CA PRO A 123 6.45 -4.71 22.46
C PRO A 123 7.60 -4.39 23.40
N ALA A 124 8.84 -4.74 23.04
CA ALA A 124 10.04 -4.44 23.83
C ALA A 124 10.61 -3.05 23.53
N GLU A 125 10.34 -2.53 22.33
CA GLU A 125 10.98 -1.34 21.79
C GLU A 125 10.06 -0.10 21.82
N VAL A 126 8.74 -0.29 21.87
CA VAL A 126 7.74 0.77 21.92
C VAL A 126 7.11 0.82 23.30
N ALA A 127 7.09 2.01 23.91
CA ALA A 127 6.53 2.17 25.25
C ALA A 127 5.02 1.88 25.24
N PRO A 128 4.48 1.16 26.24
CA PRO A 128 3.04 0.98 26.37
C PRO A 128 2.33 2.34 26.47
N ARG A 129 1.17 2.44 25.82
CA ARG A 129 0.33 3.65 25.82
C ARG A 129 1.12 4.92 25.47
N SER A 130 1.96 4.86 24.45
CA SER A 130 2.69 6.03 23.95
C SER A 130 2.20 6.51 22.59
N CYS A 131 1.57 5.65 21.79
CA CYS A 131 1.20 5.96 20.41
C CYS A 131 -0.21 6.53 20.30
N ARG A 132 -0.38 7.56 19.45
CA ARG A 132 -1.71 8.06 19.05
C ARG A 132 -2.24 7.40 17.77
N PHE A 133 -1.33 6.88 16.94
CA PHE A 133 -1.66 6.26 15.66
C PHE A 133 -0.72 5.09 15.38
N VAL A 134 -1.29 3.92 15.04
CA VAL A 134 -0.56 2.70 14.71
C VAL A 134 -1.04 2.15 13.37
N HIS A 135 -0.15 1.92 12.42
CA HIS A 135 -0.42 1.27 11.13
C HIS A 135 0.22 -0.12 11.08
N ILE A 136 -0.55 -1.15 10.73
CA ILE A 136 -0.09 -2.53 10.56
C ILE A 136 -0.30 -2.96 9.10
N ASP A 137 0.80 -3.20 8.40
CA ASP A 137 0.90 -3.56 6.97
C ASP A 137 2.12 -4.47 6.71
N ALA A 138 2.38 -5.43 7.61
CA ALA A 138 3.56 -6.31 7.53
C ALA A 138 3.26 -7.67 6.89
N SER A 139 2.91 -8.68 7.68
CA SER A 139 2.68 -10.05 7.21
C SER A 139 1.22 -10.28 6.83
N HIS A 140 0.97 -11.21 5.91
CA HIS A 140 -0.39 -11.66 5.59
C HIS A 140 -0.82 -12.94 6.34
N LEU A 141 0.02 -13.44 7.25
CA LEU A 141 -0.25 -14.64 8.04
C LEU A 141 -0.97 -14.29 9.35
N TYR A 142 -1.96 -15.12 9.69
CA TYR A 142 -2.84 -14.89 10.84
C TYR A 142 -2.06 -14.70 12.15
N GLU A 143 -1.06 -15.55 12.41
CA GLU A 143 -0.32 -15.58 13.67
C GLU A 143 0.46 -14.28 13.91
N HIS A 144 1.08 -13.74 12.86
CA HIS A 144 1.83 -12.48 12.92
C HIS A 144 0.88 -11.30 13.10
N VAL A 145 -0.18 -11.21 12.27
CA VAL A 145 -1.17 -10.12 12.35
C VAL A 145 -1.88 -10.12 13.70
N HIS A 146 -2.23 -11.29 14.23
CA HIS A 146 -2.85 -11.41 15.56
C HIS A 146 -1.93 -10.84 16.65
N GLY A 147 -0.63 -11.13 16.59
CA GLY A 147 0.40 -10.58 17.47
C GLY A 147 0.53 -9.06 17.33
N ASP A 148 0.61 -8.57 16.10
CA ASP A 148 0.75 -7.15 15.78
C ASP A 148 -0.43 -6.33 16.28
N ILE A 149 -1.66 -6.82 16.13
CA ILE A 149 -2.86 -6.19 16.69
C ILE A 149 -2.78 -6.13 18.23
N GLY A 150 -2.18 -7.13 18.87
CA GLY A 150 -1.92 -7.11 20.31
C GLY A 150 -0.92 -6.01 20.70
N ALA A 151 0.21 -5.96 20.01
CA ALA A 151 1.22 -4.92 20.22
C ALA A 151 0.65 -3.51 20.00
N ALA A 152 -0.17 -3.32 18.96
CA ALA A 152 -0.85 -2.05 18.70
C ALA A 152 -1.80 -1.66 19.83
N ARG A 153 -2.58 -2.61 20.36
CA ARG A 153 -3.46 -2.36 21.52
C ARG A 153 -2.69 -1.86 22.73
N ASP A 154 -1.55 -2.49 23.01
CA ASP A 154 -0.73 -2.16 24.18
C ASP A 154 0.01 -0.83 23.99
N ALA A 155 0.41 -0.50 22.76
CA ALA A 155 1.09 0.74 22.40
C ALA A 155 0.16 1.96 22.36
N LEU A 156 -1.12 1.80 22.02
CA LEU A 156 -2.04 2.92 21.85
C LEU A 156 -2.45 3.59 23.18
N LEU A 157 -2.44 4.92 23.16
CA LEU A 157 -3.09 5.79 24.14
C LEU A 157 -4.62 5.66 24.05
N PRO A 158 -5.38 6.09 25.08
CA PRO A 158 -6.81 6.32 24.94
C PRO A 158 -7.13 7.26 23.78
N GLY A 159 -8.16 6.93 22.99
CA GLY A 159 -8.54 7.62 21.76
C GLY A 159 -7.63 7.32 20.57
N GLY A 160 -6.61 6.47 20.76
CA GLY A 160 -5.69 6.07 19.72
C GLY A 160 -6.36 5.27 18.60
N VAL A 161 -5.80 5.37 17.40
CA VAL A 161 -6.31 4.72 16.18
C VAL A 161 -5.35 3.65 15.71
N VAL A 162 -5.87 2.45 15.44
CA VAL A 162 -5.16 1.40 14.71
C VAL A 162 -5.71 1.30 13.29
N VAL A 163 -4.81 1.12 12.34
CA VAL A 163 -5.13 0.87 10.93
C VAL A 163 -4.55 -0.47 10.51
N LEU A 164 -5.41 -1.36 10.03
CA LEU A 164 -5.05 -2.71 9.59
C LEU A 164 -5.18 -2.78 8.07
N ASP A 165 -4.07 -3.00 7.36
CA ASP A 165 -4.09 -3.15 5.92
C ASP A 165 -4.61 -4.52 5.48
N ASP A 166 -4.98 -4.63 4.20
CA ASP A 166 -5.33 -5.86 3.49
C ASP A 166 -6.37 -6.80 4.14
N PHE A 167 -7.19 -6.33 5.08
CA PHE A 167 -8.23 -7.14 5.75
C PHE A 167 -9.36 -7.64 4.82
N ARG A 168 -9.34 -7.24 3.54
CA ARG A 168 -10.28 -7.68 2.48
C ARG A 168 -9.59 -8.21 1.24
N SER A 169 -8.27 -8.30 1.25
CA SER A 169 -7.53 -8.83 0.11
C SER A 169 -7.73 -10.35 0.08
N GLU A 170 -8.10 -10.84 -1.10
CA GLU A 170 -8.44 -12.24 -1.38
C GLU A 170 -7.29 -13.22 -1.08
N HIS A 171 -6.06 -12.74 -1.23
CA HIS A 171 -4.84 -13.53 -1.02
C HIS A 171 -4.31 -13.47 0.42
N THR A 172 -4.97 -12.69 1.30
CA THR A 172 -4.54 -12.44 2.69
C THR A 172 -5.63 -12.87 3.72
N PRO A 173 -6.18 -14.10 3.61
CA PRO A 173 -7.28 -14.51 4.50
C PRO A 173 -6.91 -14.48 5.98
N GLY A 174 -5.64 -14.68 6.33
CA GLY A 174 -5.14 -14.58 7.71
C GLY A 174 -5.35 -13.19 8.33
N VAL A 175 -5.11 -12.14 7.54
CA VAL A 175 -5.35 -10.74 7.95
C VAL A 175 -6.83 -10.50 8.23
N SER A 176 -7.69 -10.97 7.32
CA SER A 176 -9.15 -10.85 7.46
C SER A 176 -9.63 -11.52 8.75
N ILE A 177 -9.16 -12.73 9.04
CA ILE A 177 -9.52 -13.48 10.24
C ILE A 177 -9.04 -12.75 11.49
N ALA A 178 -7.76 -12.34 11.55
CA ALA A 178 -7.19 -11.66 12.70
C ALA A 178 -7.89 -10.31 13.00
N ALA A 179 -8.18 -9.52 11.97
CA ALA A 179 -8.88 -8.24 12.12
C ALA A 179 -10.29 -8.41 12.68
N TRP A 180 -11.08 -9.34 12.13
CA TRP A 180 -12.45 -9.57 12.61
C TRP A 180 -12.50 -10.29 13.95
N GLU A 181 -11.56 -11.19 14.25
CA GLU A 181 -11.40 -11.73 15.59
C GLU A 181 -11.07 -10.62 16.60
N ALA A 182 -10.20 -9.68 16.26
CA ALA A 182 -9.90 -8.56 17.14
C ALA A 182 -11.16 -7.74 17.47
N VAL A 183 -12.03 -7.56 16.48
CA VAL A 183 -13.32 -6.88 16.65
C VAL A 183 -14.25 -7.67 17.56
N LEU A 184 -14.48 -8.94 17.24
CA LEU A 184 -15.51 -9.76 17.88
C LEU A 184 -15.10 -10.30 19.25
N ASN A 185 -13.79 -10.51 19.47
CA ASN A 185 -13.29 -11.25 20.62
C ASN A 185 -12.30 -10.42 21.48
N ARG A 186 -11.68 -9.38 20.93
CA ARG A 186 -10.63 -8.60 21.62
C ARG A 186 -10.96 -7.12 21.79
N GLY A 187 -12.21 -6.74 21.52
CA GLY A 187 -12.78 -5.43 21.84
C GLY A 187 -12.37 -4.30 20.90
N LEU A 188 -11.74 -4.58 19.76
CA LEU A 188 -11.49 -3.56 18.74
C LEU A 188 -12.83 -3.07 18.19
N ARG A 189 -13.04 -1.75 18.16
CA ARG A 189 -14.27 -1.15 17.63
C ARG A 189 -13.96 -0.47 16.29
N PRO A 190 -14.55 -0.93 15.18
CA PRO A 190 -14.34 -0.31 13.87
C PRO A 190 -14.84 1.13 13.86
N VAL A 191 -14.01 2.06 13.38
CA VAL A 191 -14.42 3.43 13.06
C VAL A 191 -14.93 3.47 11.63
N CYS A 192 -14.09 3.10 10.66
CA CYS A 192 -14.46 3.01 9.26
C CYS A 192 -13.63 1.98 8.50
N LEU A 193 -14.11 1.61 7.32
CA LEU A 193 -13.42 0.75 6.38
C LEU A 193 -13.20 1.51 5.07
N SER A 194 -12.00 1.43 4.54
CA SER A 194 -11.73 1.73 3.13
C SER A 194 -11.93 0.47 2.28
N THR A 195 -11.38 0.46 1.07
CA THR A 195 -11.41 -0.76 0.25
C THR A 195 -10.45 -1.82 0.81
N GLN A 196 -9.28 -1.41 1.29
CA GLN A 196 -8.23 -2.32 1.75
C GLN A 196 -7.96 -2.25 3.25
N LYS A 197 -8.28 -1.12 3.93
CA LYS A 197 -7.93 -0.89 5.33
C LYS A 197 -9.13 -0.87 6.28
N LEU A 198 -8.95 -1.43 7.47
CA LEU A 198 -9.85 -1.27 8.62
C LEU A 198 -9.23 -0.27 9.59
N TYR A 199 -9.96 0.79 9.90
CA TYR A 199 -9.60 1.78 10.91
C TYR A 199 -10.41 1.49 12.17
N GLY A 200 -9.77 1.40 13.32
CA GLY A 200 -10.42 1.05 14.58
C GLY A 200 -9.80 1.73 15.79
N THR A 201 -10.49 1.63 16.91
CA THR A 201 -10.02 2.08 18.23
C THR A 201 -10.55 1.13 19.30
N TRP A 202 -9.93 1.10 20.47
CA TRP A 202 -10.46 0.34 21.63
C TRP A 202 -11.39 1.16 22.52
N ASP A 203 -11.49 2.47 22.28
CA ASP A 203 -12.43 3.37 22.96
C ASP A 203 -13.74 3.52 22.19
N ASP A 204 -14.64 4.39 22.66
CA ASP A 204 -15.90 4.65 21.99
C ASP A 204 -15.70 5.31 20.61
N PRO A 205 -16.10 4.66 19.50
CA PRO A 205 -15.92 5.22 18.17
C PRO A 205 -17.02 6.23 17.79
N GLU A 206 -18.07 6.44 18.59
CA GLU A 206 -19.25 7.21 18.16
C GLU A 206 -18.90 8.64 17.72
N GLU A 207 -18.15 9.39 18.54
CA GLU A 207 -17.80 10.78 18.22
C GLU A 207 -16.96 10.88 16.94
N VAL A 208 -15.96 10.01 16.79
CA VAL A 208 -15.11 9.99 15.60
C VAL A 208 -15.87 9.51 14.36
N GLN A 209 -16.81 8.57 14.51
CA GLN A 209 -17.68 8.16 13.42
C GLN A 209 -18.63 9.28 12.97
N GLU A 210 -19.23 10.03 13.89
CA GLU A 210 -20.09 11.17 13.55
C GLU A 210 -19.31 12.28 12.86
N ALA A 211 -18.13 12.62 13.36
CA ALA A 211 -17.25 13.60 12.73
C ALA A 211 -16.85 13.19 11.31
N LEU A 212 -16.51 11.90 11.10
CA LEU A 212 -16.17 11.38 9.78
C LEU A 212 -17.36 11.39 8.82
N LEU A 213 -18.55 11.01 9.30
CA LEU A 213 -19.74 11.08 8.47
C LEU A 213 -20.07 12.52 8.06
N ALA A 214 -19.91 13.48 8.98
CA ALA A 214 -20.12 14.89 8.66
C ALA A 214 -19.14 15.37 7.58
N SER A 215 -17.84 15.09 7.71
CA SER A 215 -16.83 15.52 6.74
C SER A 215 -16.98 14.88 5.36
N VAL A 216 -17.40 13.61 5.30
CA VAL A 216 -17.51 12.86 4.05
C VAL A 216 -18.83 13.15 3.32
N ARG A 217 -19.92 13.44 4.03
CA ARG A 217 -21.25 13.69 3.41
C ARG A 217 -21.22 14.86 2.41
N GLU A 218 -20.31 15.80 2.61
CA GLU A 218 -20.15 16.99 1.76
C GLU A 218 -19.31 16.70 0.50
N ARG A 219 -18.72 15.51 0.39
CA ARG A 219 -17.87 15.11 -0.73
C ARG A 219 -18.65 14.39 -1.82
N ASP A 220 -18.35 14.71 -3.08
CA ASP A 220 -18.94 14.07 -4.26
C ASP A 220 -18.00 13.04 -4.94
N ASP A 221 -16.75 12.99 -4.46
CA ASP A 221 -15.64 12.17 -4.95
C ASP A 221 -15.46 10.85 -4.18
N CYS A 222 -16.33 10.53 -3.24
CA CYS A 222 -16.32 9.24 -2.56
C CYS A 222 -17.73 8.67 -2.34
N HIS A 223 -17.83 7.35 -2.32
CA HIS A 223 -19.03 6.64 -1.95
C HIS A 223 -19.02 6.35 -0.46
N LEU A 224 -20.10 6.76 0.21
CA LEU A 224 -20.35 6.50 1.61
C LEU A 224 -21.48 5.48 1.76
N SER A 225 -21.30 4.51 2.65
CA SER A 225 -22.36 3.63 3.11
C SER A 225 -22.19 3.32 4.59
N VAL A 226 -23.29 3.09 5.29
CA VAL A 226 -23.27 2.66 6.69
C VAL A 226 -23.99 1.32 6.78
N GLN A 227 -23.37 0.35 7.44
CA GLN A 227 -23.93 -0.97 7.67
C GLN A 227 -23.85 -1.32 9.15
N TYR A 228 -24.71 -2.22 9.60
CA TYR A 228 -24.64 -2.78 10.94
C TYR A 228 -24.37 -4.28 10.83
N ALA A 229 -23.32 -4.75 11.49
CA ALA A 229 -22.98 -6.16 11.52
C ALA A 229 -22.37 -6.51 12.88
N ALA A 230 -22.78 -7.65 13.44
CA ALA A 230 -22.28 -8.17 14.71
C ALA A 230 -22.29 -7.13 15.86
N GLY A 231 -23.30 -6.26 15.92
CA GLY A 231 -23.41 -5.22 16.96
C GLY A 231 -22.57 -3.97 16.71
N HIS A 232 -21.82 -3.90 15.61
CA HIS A 232 -21.01 -2.74 15.25
C HIS A 232 -21.65 -1.94 14.11
N ARG A 233 -21.60 -0.61 14.23
CA ARG A 233 -21.79 0.29 13.11
C ARG A 233 -20.50 0.34 12.29
N ILE A 234 -20.62 0.07 10.99
CA ILE A 234 -19.52 0.00 10.04
C ILE A 234 -19.71 1.11 9.01
N VAL A 235 -18.94 2.19 9.13
CA VAL A 235 -18.85 3.24 8.12
C VAL A 235 -17.94 2.73 7.00
N ARG A 236 -18.41 2.72 5.76
CA ARG A 236 -17.68 2.24 4.59
C ARG A 236 -17.50 3.34 3.57
N LEU A 237 -16.26 3.53 3.17
CA LEU A 237 -15.83 4.52 2.20
C LEU A 237 -15.20 3.82 0.99
N LYS A 238 -15.47 4.35 -0.20
CA LYS A 238 -14.83 3.90 -1.43
C LYS A 238 -14.56 5.11 -2.32
N SER A 239 -13.35 5.20 -2.88
CA SER A 239 -13.01 6.28 -3.80
C SER A 239 -13.88 6.29 -5.05
N LYS A 240 -14.18 7.48 -5.55
CA LYS A 240 -14.92 7.74 -6.79
C LYS A 240 -14.31 8.97 -7.48
N ASN A 241 -13.30 8.74 -8.33
CA ASN A 241 -12.54 9.80 -9.00
C ASN A 241 -11.83 10.77 -8.04
N MET A 242 -11.52 10.34 -6.81
CA MET A 242 -10.74 11.12 -5.84
C MET A 242 -9.38 11.50 -6.41
N GLN A 243 -8.95 12.71 -6.06
CA GLN A 243 -7.55 13.11 -6.20
C GLN A 243 -6.82 12.84 -4.89
N ALA A 244 -5.50 12.60 -4.97
CA ALA A 244 -4.66 12.56 -3.79
C ALA A 244 -4.71 13.92 -3.06
N PRO A 245 -4.69 13.95 -1.72
CA PRO A 245 -4.51 15.20 -1.00
C PRO A 245 -3.18 15.86 -1.40
N PRO A 246 -3.06 17.20 -1.33
CA PRO A 246 -1.79 17.87 -1.52
C PRO A 246 -0.73 17.31 -0.59
N PHE A 247 0.45 16.99 -1.12
CA PHE A 247 1.57 16.50 -0.32
C PHE A 247 2.84 17.28 -0.67
N PRO A 248 3.71 17.63 0.31
CA PRO A 248 4.94 18.35 0.05
C PRO A 248 5.80 17.67 -1.03
N PRO A 249 6.38 18.43 -1.97
CA PRO A 249 7.33 17.86 -2.92
C PRO A 249 8.59 17.39 -2.19
N SER A 250 9.28 16.41 -2.78
CA SER A 250 10.62 16.03 -2.28
C SER A 250 11.64 17.15 -2.48
N ARG A 251 12.79 17.04 -1.83
CA ARG A 251 13.98 17.90 -2.06
C ARG A 251 14.55 17.78 -3.48
N HIS A 252 14.15 16.78 -4.27
CA HIS A 252 14.59 16.55 -5.65
C HIS A 252 13.59 17.05 -6.69
N ALA A 253 12.49 17.70 -6.30
CA ALA A 253 11.43 18.11 -7.22
C ALA A 253 11.90 19.13 -8.30
N GLY A 254 12.94 19.91 -8.01
CA GLY A 254 13.53 20.91 -8.92
C GLY A 254 14.68 20.40 -9.79
N GLU A 255 15.08 19.13 -9.67
CA GLU A 255 16.11 18.54 -10.53
C GLU A 255 15.51 18.27 -11.93
N ASP A 256 15.75 19.20 -12.86
CA ASP A 256 15.45 19.03 -14.28
C ASP A 256 16.32 17.90 -14.87
N LEU A 257 15.74 17.06 -15.74
CA LEU A 257 16.48 16.08 -16.54
C LEU A 257 17.25 16.78 -17.66
N GLY A 258 18.24 17.60 -17.30
CA GLY A 258 19.29 18.01 -18.21
C GLY A 258 20.32 16.90 -18.34
N ALA A 259 20.52 16.39 -19.56
CA ALA A 259 21.59 15.46 -19.95
C ALA A 259 21.38 13.95 -19.67
N ALA A 260 20.39 13.34 -20.31
CA ALA A 260 20.42 11.89 -20.59
C ALA A 260 19.60 11.54 -21.83
N ASP A 261 19.93 12.13 -22.98
CA ASP A 261 19.49 11.65 -24.32
C ASP A 261 20.43 12.16 -25.44
N THR A 262 21.73 12.27 -25.18
CA THR A 262 22.73 12.66 -26.19
C THR A 262 24.03 11.86 -26.11
N GLU A 263 23.95 10.56 -25.84
CA GLU A 263 25.08 9.65 -26.09
C GLU A 263 24.62 8.34 -26.72
N GLU A 264 24.03 8.41 -27.92
CA GLU A 264 24.17 7.31 -28.89
C GLU A 264 24.05 7.80 -30.33
N SER A 265 25.05 8.55 -30.80
CA SER A 265 25.37 8.62 -32.23
C SER A 265 26.82 9.09 -32.43
N ALA A 266 27.77 8.34 -31.86
CA ALA A 266 29.14 8.38 -32.33
C ALA A 266 29.22 7.58 -33.64
N GLY A 267 29.42 8.30 -34.74
CA GLY A 267 29.38 7.76 -36.08
C GLY A 267 30.46 6.72 -36.39
N ARG A 268 30.14 5.85 -37.36
CA ARG A 268 31.11 5.17 -38.23
C ARG A 268 30.55 5.07 -39.66
N PRO A 269 31.44 5.00 -40.68
CA PRO A 269 31.24 5.64 -41.98
C PRO A 269 30.52 4.79 -43.03
N SER A 270 30.13 5.48 -44.11
CA SER A 270 29.39 4.99 -45.27
C SER A 270 30.07 3.85 -46.04
N GLY A 271 29.27 2.89 -46.49
CA GLY A 271 29.62 1.92 -47.52
C GLY A 271 28.41 1.56 -48.40
N ALA A 272 28.41 2.12 -49.61
CA ALA A 272 27.83 1.64 -50.88
C ALA A 272 26.43 0.99 -50.97
N ALA A 273 25.53 1.75 -51.60
CA ALA A 273 24.49 1.40 -52.58
C ALA A 273 24.17 -0.08 -52.91
N SER A 274 22.87 -0.42 -52.88
CA SER A 274 22.15 -0.71 -54.14
C SER A 274 20.65 -0.41 -53.99
N ALA A 275 20.13 0.36 -54.93
CA ALA A 275 18.71 0.63 -55.13
C ALA A 275 18.04 -0.59 -55.77
N HIS A 276 16.79 -0.92 -55.42
CA HIS A 276 15.77 -1.41 -56.37
C HIS A 276 14.37 -1.04 -55.84
N SER A 277 13.67 -0.28 -56.68
CA SER A 277 12.31 0.24 -56.53
C SER A 277 11.21 -0.82 -56.76
N ARG A 278 10.04 -0.69 -56.10
CA ARG A 278 8.74 -0.27 -56.70
C ARG A 278 7.56 -0.39 -55.71
N PRO A 279 6.51 0.45 -55.84
CA PRO A 279 5.40 0.54 -54.88
C PRO A 279 4.12 -0.19 -55.33
N GLY A 280 3.26 -0.57 -54.37
CA GLY A 280 1.93 -1.16 -54.58
C GLY A 280 1.02 -1.05 -53.34
N PRO A 281 -0.32 -1.17 -53.46
CA PRO A 281 -1.24 -0.07 -53.17
C PRO A 281 -2.00 -0.12 -51.82
N ARG A 282 -2.55 1.05 -51.44
CA ARG A 282 -3.51 1.28 -50.35
C ARG A 282 -4.76 0.40 -50.49
N ARG A 283 -5.15 -0.27 -49.39
CA ARG A 283 -6.54 -0.70 -49.13
C ARG A 283 -6.93 -0.39 -47.68
N THR A 284 -8.19 -0.01 -47.57
CA THR A 284 -8.88 0.60 -46.43
C THR A 284 -9.54 -0.40 -45.48
N ARG A 285 -9.71 0.07 -44.25
CA ARG A 285 -10.78 -0.21 -43.26
C ARG A 285 -10.75 -1.51 -42.41
N THR A 286 -11.08 -1.23 -41.14
CA THR A 286 -11.82 -2.01 -40.13
C THR A 286 -11.08 -2.99 -39.21
N ARG A 287 -10.94 -2.53 -37.96
CA ARG A 287 -11.23 -3.21 -36.68
C ARG A 287 -11.16 -4.75 -36.66
N ARG A 288 -10.24 -5.27 -35.86
CA ARG A 288 -10.55 -6.08 -34.64
C ARG A 288 -9.27 -6.39 -33.88
N ILE A 289 -9.10 -5.73 -32.74
CA ILE A 289 -8.31 -6.20 -31.60
C ILE A 289 -9.23 -7.17 -30.87
N ALA A 290 -8.87 -8.45 -30.84
CA ALA A 290 -9.41 -9.45 -29.92
C ALA A 290 -8.59 -10.74 -30.03
N ALA A 291 -7.37 -10.72 -29.49
CA ALA A 291 -6.66 -11.92 -29.09
C ALA A 291 -5.79 -11.51 -27.91
N ASP A 292 -6.13 -12.05 -26.73
CA ASP A 292 -5.32 -12.17 -25.49
C ASP A 292 -6.07 -11.83 -24.19
N LEU A 293 -7.34 -12.23 -24.13
CA LEU A 293 -8.03 -12.45 -22.85
C LEU A 293 -8.74 -13.80 -22.87
N LEU A 294 -7.97 -14.89 -22.72
CA LEU A 294 -8.52 -16.19 -22.30
C LEU A 294 -7.58 -16.85 -21.27
N PRO A 295 -8.07 -17.15 -20.05
CA PRO A 295 -7.30 -17.84 -19.01
C PRO A 295 -6.86 -19.26 -19.42
N PRO A 296 -5.74 -19.78 -18.87
CA PRO A 296 -5.10 -21.05 -19.28
C PRO A 296 -5.89 -22.34 -18.97
N VAL A 297 -7.16 -22.25 -18.61
CA VAL A 297 -8.05 -23.40 -18.37
C VAL A 297 -8.87 -23.76 -19.62
N LEU A 298 -9.09 -22.83 -20.55
CA LEU A 298 -9.84 -23.08 -21.79
C LEU A 298 -9.01 -23.71 -22.92
N THR A 299 -7.68 -23.68 -22.84
CA THR A 299 -6.77 -24.31 -23.82
C THR A 299 -6.64 -25.83 -23.62
N ARG A 300 -6.86 -26.37 -22.41
CA ARG A 300 -6.87 -27.84 -22.18
C ARG A 300 -8.16 -28.52 -22.64
N ALA A 301 -9.31 -27.87 -22.47
CA ALA A 301 -10.59 -28.43 -22.94
C ALA A 301 -10.68 -28.50 -24.48
N LEU A 302 -10.15 -27.50 -25.19
CA LEU A 302 -10.16 -27.46 -26.66
C LEU A 302 -9.12 -28.40 -27.30
N ARG A 303 -8.03 -28.73 -26.60
CA ARG A 303 -7.02 -29.70 -27.09
C ARG A 303 -7.52 -31.14 -26.94
N ASN A 304 -8.23 -31.47 -25.86
CA ASN A 304 -8.80 -32.81 -25.63
C ASN A 304 -10.02 -33.12 -26.52
N ALA A 305 -10.82 -32.10 -26.90
CA ALA A 305 -11.93 -32.29 -27.85
C ALA A 305 -11.47 -32.52 -29.30
N ARG A 306 -10.26 -32.07 -29.67
CA ARG A 306 -9.67 -32.27 -31.01
C ARG A 306 -9.00 -33.64 -31.20
N THR A 307 -8.46 -34.23 -30.13
CA THR A 307 -7.92 -35.60 -30.16
C THR A 307 -9.02 -36.66 -30.19
N ALA A 308 -10.13 -36.45 -29.47
CA ALA A 308 -11.28 -37.36 -29.49
C ALA A 308 -11.97 -37.43 -30.88
N ARG A 309 -12.05 -36.30 -31.61
CA ARG A 309 -12.63 -36.26 -32.97
C ARG A 309 -11.76 -36.88 -34.07
N ARG A 310 -10.46 -37.06 -33.84
CA ARG A 310 -9.56 -37.76 -34.80
C ARG A 310 -9.50 -39.27 -34.58
N ALA A 311 -9.91 -39.77 -33.42
CA ALA A 311 -10.00 -41.21 -33.14
C ALA A 311 -11.32 -41.85 -33.62
N ALA A 312 -12.37 -41.05 -33.86
CA ALA A 312 -13.68 -41.53 -34.35
C ALA A 312 -13.83 -41.48 -35.89
N ALA A 313 -12.75 -41.22 -36.63
CA ALA A 313 -12.72 -41.13 -38.09
C ALA A 313 -11.64 -42.02 -38.72
N ARG A 314 -11.26 -43.11 -38.04
CA ARG A 314 -10.46 -44.21 -38.58
C ARG A 314 -11.18 -45.52 -38.33
#